data_AF-A0A1X7U3E4-F1
#
_entry.id   AF-A0A1X7U3E4-F1
#
_cell.length_a   1.000
_cell.length_b   1.000
_cell.length_c   1.000
_cell.angle_alpha   90.00
_cell.angle_beta   90.00
_cell.angle_gamma   90.00
#
_symmetry.space_group_name_H-M   'P 1'
#
loop_
_entity.id
_entity.type
_entity.pdbx_description
1 polymer ?
#
loop_
_entity_poly.entity_id
_entity_poly.type
_entity_poly.pdbx_seq_one_letter_code
_entity_poly.pdbx_strand_id
1 'polypeptide(L)'
;MQKAKSYLVIVDYFSRYIEVQPLSSTTSASLISSRKSIFSRHGIPDTLMSDNSPQFVSKEMSQFAKAYGFIQVTSSPHYPQSNGLVERA
;
A
#
# COMPACT_ATOMS: atom_id res chain seq x y z
N MET A 1 -4.35 -9.75 25.81
CA MET A 1 -5.01 -9.52 24.51
C MET A 1 -4.00 -9.78 23.40
N GLN A 2 -4.19 -10.81 22.57
CA GLN A 2 -3.33 -10.99 21.40
C GLN A 2 -3.62 -9.86 20.41
N LYS A 3 -2.62 -9.03 20.07
CA LYS A 3 -2.74 -8.09 18.95
C LYS A 3 -2.86 -8.92 17.68
N ALA A 4 -3.90 -8.67 16.87
CA ALA A 4 -3.97 -9.21 15.52
C ALA A 4 -2.71 -8.81 14.76
N LYS A 5 -2.04 -9.78 14.13
CA LYS A 5 -0.87 -9.51 13.28
C LYS A 5 -1.37 -8.92 11.96
N SER A 6 -0.99 -7.68 11.68
CA SER A 6 -1.28 -7.02 10.41
C SER A 6 -0.07 -7.09 9.48
N TYR A 7 -0.33 -7.22 8.19
CA TYR A 7 0.70 -7.25 7.16
C TYR A 7 0.34 -6.24 6.07
N LEU A 8 1.37 -5.61 5.50
CA LEU A 8 1.27 -4.87 4.26
C LEU A 8 1.68 -5.81 3.14
N VAL A 9 0.77 -6.04 2.21
CA VAL A 9 1.03 -6.81 0.99
C VAL A 9 1.09 -5.83 -0.18
N ILE A 10 2.18 -5.87 -0.93
CA ILE A 10 2.33 -5.13 -2.19
C ILE A 10 2.58 -6.15 -3.30
N VAL A 11 1.85 -6.01 -4.38
CA VAL A 11 2.03 -6.84 -5.57
C VAL A 11 2.53 -5.93 -6.69
N ASP A 12 3.69 -6.26 -7.23
CA ASP A 12 4.15 -5.63 -8.46
C ASP A 12 3.29 -6.12 -9.63
N TYR A 13 2.62 -5.20 -10.32
CA TYR A 13 1.62 -5.56 -11.31
C TYR A 13 2.24 -6.22 -12.55
N PHE A 14 3.47 -5.87 -12.91
CA PHE A 14 4.15 -6.36 -14.10
C PHE A 14 4.74 -7.76 -13.88
N SER A 15 5.59 -7.91 -12.86
CA SER A 15 6.29 -9.17 -12.57
C SER A 15 5.45 -10.17 -11.78
N ARG A 16 4.32 -9.73 -11.20
CA ARG A 16 3.52 -10.48 -10.21
C ARG A 16 4.30 -10.82 -8.94
N TYR A 17 5.40 -10.13 -8.67
CA TYR A 17 6.16 -10.31 -7.44
C TYR A 17 5.35 -9.84 -6.23
N ILE A 18 5.26 -10.69 -5.21
CA ILE A 18 4.52 -10.41 -3.97
C ILE A 18 5.52 -10.11 -2.86
N GLU A 19 5.35 -8.94 -2.27
CA GLU A 19 6.13 -8.41 -1.18
C GLU A 19 5.23 -8.35 0.06
N VAL A 20 5.64 -8.99 1.16
CA VAL A 20 4.88 -9.00 2.42
C VAL A 20 5.73 -8.44 3.54
N GLN A 21 5.24 -7.39 4.19
CA GLN A 21 5.92 -6.75 5.31
C GLN A 21 5.03 -6.71 6.57
N PRO A 22 5.48 -7.25 7.72
CA PRO A 22 4.71 -7.17 8.96
C PRO A 22 4.58 -5.71 9.43
N LEU A 23 3.37 -5.35 9.86
CA LEU A 23 3.06 -4.02 10.40
C LEU A 23 2.95 -4.08 11.92
N SER A 24 3.64 -3.16 12.60
CA SER A 24 3.51 -2.97 14.04
C SER A 24 2.24 -2.20 14.42
N SER A 25 1.68 -1.43 13.47
CA SER A 25 0.40 -0.73 13.58
C SER A 25 -0.18 -0.44 12.18
N THR A 26 -1.49 -0.20 12.09
CA THR A 26 -2.18 0.20 10.85
C THR A 26 -2.24 1.72 10.64
N THR A 27 -1.39 2.48 11.35
CA THR A 27 -1.32 3.94 11.21
C THR A 27 -0.68 4.34 9.88
N SER A 28 -1.06 5.51 9.36
CA SER A 28 -0.48 6.06 8.11
C SER A 28 1.05 6.16 8.18
N ALA A 29 1.60 6.56 9.33
CA ALA A 29 3.05 6.66 9.52
C ALA A 29 3.76 5.29 9.40
N SER A 30 3.19 4.24 9.99
CA SER A 30 3.73 2.88 9.90
C SER A 30 3.65 2.33 8.48
N LEU A 31 2.56 2.64 7.76
CA LEU A 31 2.40 2.30 6.35
C LEU A 31 3.41 3.02 5.46
N ILE A 32 3.60 4.33 5.64
CA ILE A 32 4.59 5.12 4.90
C ILE A 32 6.00 4.58 5.12
N SER A 33 6.37 4.30 6.37
CA SER A 33 7.68 3.70 6.69
C SER A 33 7.89 2.37 5.98
N SER A 34 6.87 1.50 6.00
CA SER A 34 6.93 0.20 5.32
C SER A 34 7.03 0.34 3.81
N ARG A 35 6.27 1.27 3.21
CA ARG A 35 6.35 1.59 1.77
C ARG A 35 7.73 2.10 1.37
N LYS A 36 8.34 2.97 2.18
CA LYS A 36 9.72 3.44 1.93
C LYS A 36 10.73 2.29 1.90
N SER A 37 10.61 1.33 2.82
CA SER A 37 11.44 0.12 2.84
C SER A 37 11.29 -0.70 1.55
N ILE A 38 10.05 -0.89 1.10
CA ILE A 38 9.74 -1.61 -0.15
C ILE A 38 10.27 -0.85 -1.37
N PHE A 39 10.01 0.45 -1.47
CA PHE A 39 10.46 1.28 -2.59
C PHE A 39 11.98 1.39 -2.66
N SER A 40 12.69 1.26 -1.54
CA SER A 40 14.16 1.23 -1.56
C SER A 40 14.74 0.00 -2.27
N ARG A 41 13.96 -1.09 -2.39
CA ARG A 41 14.38 -2.34 -3.03
C ARG A 41 13.88 -2.48 -4.46
N HIS A 42 12.68 -1.98 -4.74
CA HIS A 42 12.03 -2.13 -6.04
C HIS A 42 12.04 -0.87 -6.90
N GLY A 43 12.39 0.28 -6.31
CA GLY A 43 12.17 1.60 -6.91
C GLY A 43 10.82 2.19 -6.50
N ILE A 44 10.62 3.46 -6.89
CA ILE A 44 9.37 4.17 -6.67
C ILE A 44 8.43 3.82 -7.83
N PRO A 45 7.20 3.32 -7.58
CA PRO A 45 6.26 3.03 -8.65
C PRO A 45 5.69 4.31 -9.25
N ASP A 46 5.25 4.26 -10.52
CA ASP A 46 4.50 5.38 -11.11
C ASP A 46 3.10 5.52 -10.50
N THR A 47 2.46 4.38 -10.22
CA THR A 47 1.11 4.31 -9.66
C THR A 47 1.02 3.27 -8.57
N LEU A 48 0.41 3.65 -7.44
CA LEU A 48 0.11 2.77 -6.32
C LEU A 48 -1.40 2.65 -6.15
N MET A 49 -1.92 1.44 -6.35
CA MET A 49 -3.34 1.14 -6.14
C MET A 49 -3.55 0.62 -4.71
N SER A 50 -4.55 1.15 -4.02
CA SER A 50 -4.98 0.67 -2.70
C SER A 50 -6.50 0.65 -2.58
N ASP A 51 -7.01 -0.02 -1.55
CA ASP A 51 -8.40 0.14 -1.16
C ASP A 51 -8.67 1.58 -0.65
N ASN A 52 -9.95 1.92 -0.49
CA ASN A 52 -10.36 3.24 0.02
C ASN A 52 -10.40 3.31 1.55
N SER A 53 -9.62 2.47 2.24
CA SER A 53 -9.60 2.50 3.69
C SER A 53 -8.98 3.79 4.20
N PRO A 54 -9.46 4.35 5.33
CA PRO A 54 -9.01 5.65 5.85
C PRO A 54 -7.50 5.79 6.00
N GLN A 55 -6.80 4.69 6.35
CA GLN A 55 -5.35 4.65 6.49
C GLN A 55 -4.58 4.96 5.19
N PHE A 56 -5.21 4.77 4.03
CA PHE A 56 -4.62 5.09 2.73
C PHE A 56 -5.03 6.46 2.20
N VAL A 57 -6.13 7.06 2.69
CA VAL A 57 -6.65 8.37 2.22
C VAL A 57 -6.21 9.54 3.12
N SER A 58 -5.30 9.30 4.06
CA SER A 58 -4.81 10.34 4.99
C SER A 58 -3.99 11.44 4.30
N LYS A 59 -3.97 12.64 4.90
CA LYS A 59 -3.21 13.79 4.40
C LYS A 59 -1.71 13.48 4.30
N GLU A 60 -1.19 12.75 5.27
CA GLU A 60 0.19 12.30 5.32
C GLU A 60 0.53 11.40 4.14
N MET A 61 -0.41 10.56 3.71
CA MET A 61 -0.22 9.68 2.56
C MET A 61 -0.19 10.48 1.25
N SER A 62 -1.10 11.45 1.09
CA SER A 62 -1.11 12.34 -0.08
C SER A 62 0.18 13.18 -0.18
N GLN A 63 0.69 13.65 0.96
CA GLN A 63 1.98 14.36 1.01
C GLN A 63 3.14 13.44 0.65
N PHE A 64 3.14 12.20 1.15
CA PHE A 64 4.14 11.20 0.81
C PHE A 64 4.13 10.88 -0.69
N ALA A 65 2.96 10.65 -1.29
CA ALA A 65 2.80 10.40 -2.72
C ALA A 65 3.35 11.55 -3.56
N LYS A 66 3.01 12.80 -3.20
CA LYS A 66 3.54 14.00 -3.85
C LYS A 66 5.07 14.12 -3.71
N ALA A 67 5.61 13.83 -2.52
CA ALA A 67 7.04 13.95 -2.25
C ALA A 67 7.87 12.89 -3.00
N TYR A 68 7.32 11.69 -3.19
CA TYR A 68 7.98 10.60 -3.91
C TYR A 68 7.65 10.60 -5.41
N GLY A 69 6.68 11.39 -5.86
CA GLY A 69 6.35 11.56 -7.27
C GLY A 69 5.49 10.44 -7.86
N PHE A 70 4.75 9.69 -7.05
CA PHE A 70 3.85 8.63 -7.52
C PHE A 70 2.39 9.03 -7.41
N ILE A 71 1.56 8.46 -8.29
CA ILE A 71 0.10 8.63 -8.27
C ILE A 71 -0.50 7.58 -7.35
N GLN A 72 -1.28 8.01 -6.35
CA GLN A 72 -2.08 7.09 -5.57
C GLN A 72 -3.50 7.00 -6.14
N VAL A 73 -3.93 5.78 -6.45
CA VAL A 73 -5.29 5.47 -6.90
C VAL A 73 -5.97 4.64 -5.83
N THR A 74 -7.13 5.09 -5.35
CA THR A 74 -7.95 4.31 -4.42
C THR A 74 -9.14 3.68 -5.13
N SER A 75 -9.38 2.40 -4.90
CA SER A 75 -10.52 1.70 -5.51
C SER A 75 -11.84 2.17 -4.88
N SER A 76 -12.81 2.59 -5.70
CA SER A 76 -14.19 2.83 -5.25
C SER A 76 -14.81 1.53 -4.71
N PRO A 77 -15.73 1.58 -3.72
CA PRO A 77 -16.44 0.40 -3.21
C PRO A 77 -17.09 -0.47 -4.30
N HIS A 78 -17.37 0.11 -5.47
CA HIS A 78 -18.03 -0.57 -6.60
C HIS A 78 -17.07 -1.21 -7.60
N TYR A 79 -15.75 -1.03 -7.49
CA TYR A 79 -14.74 -1.62 -8.38
C TYR A 79 -13.67 -2.44 -7.62
N PRO A 80 -14.06 -3.55 -6.97
CA PRO A 80 -13.12 -4.43 -6.24
C PRO A 80 -12.15 -5.19 -7.17
N GLN A 81 -12.38 -5.23 -8.49
CA GLN A 81 -11.53 -5.95 -9.43
C GLN A 81 -10.07 -5.50 -9.42
N SER A 82 -9.77 -4.24 -9.09
CA SER A 82 -8.39 -3.76 -8.95
C SER A 82 -7.66 -4.37 -7.76
N ASN A 83 -8.38 -4.79 -6.72
CA ASN A 83 -7.82 -5.44 -5.53
C ASN A 83 -7.78 -6.96 -5.68
N GLY A 84 -8.44 -7.54 -6.69
CA GLY A 84 -8.50 -8.98 -6.89
C GLY A 84 -7.14 -9.66 -7.08
N LEU A 85 -6.10 -8.93 -7.50
CA LEU A 85 -4.73 -9.47 -7.55
C LEU A 85 -4.08 -9.56 -6.17
N VAL A 86 -4.36 -8.60 -5.28
CA VAL A 86 -3.88 -8.61 -3.90
C VAL A 86 -4.68 -9.61 -3.07
N GLU A 87 -5.99 -9.73 -3.31
CA GLU A 87 -6.86 -10.70 -2.63
C GLU A 87 -6.61 -12.16 -3.03
N ARG A 88 -5.99 -12.39 -4.20
CA ARG A 88 -5.63 -13.74 -4.70
C ARG A 88 -4.19 -14.15 -4.35
N ALA A 89 -3.38 -13.23 -3.84
CA ALA A 89 -1.99 -13.43 -3.44
C ALA A 89 -1.90 -13.98 -2.01
#